data_AF-W5NFA3-F1
#
_entry.id   AF-W5NFA3-F1
#
_cell.length_a   1.000
_cell.length_b   1.000
_cell.length_c   1.000
_cell.angle_alpha   90.00
_cell.angle_beta   90.00
_cell.angle_gamma   90.00
#
_symmetry.space_group_name_H-M   'P 1'
#
loop_
_entity.id
_entity.type
_entity.pdbx_description
1 polymer ?
#
loop_
_entity_poly.entity_id
_entity_poly.type
_entity_poly.pdbx_seq_one_letter_code
_entity_poly.pdbx_strand_id
1 'polypeptide(L)'
;IPKVYSIHCLAPCLQLAVQDALKEVAGCKHFEFFIAKLYSLYHQSTKNARMLKKAAADPNAQILKIGQISNIRWVASGFNTVKAVWKDLPVLAHHFKTASEDASRSATERQKYKKIKQSLSSLLFVDLNGPPLERFNP
;
A
#
# COMPACT_ATOMS: atom_id res chain seq x y z
N ILE A 1 -1.69 40.93 32.34
CA ILE A 1 -0.79 40.30 31.35
C ILE A 1 -1.16 38.82 31.28
N PRO A 2 -1.64 38.28 30.15
CA PRO A 2 -1.97 36.86 30.06
C PRO A 2 -0.71 36.01 30.18
N LYS A 3 -0.75 34.97 31.02
CA LYS A 3 0.32 33.97 31.10
C LYS A 3 0.03 32.88 30.07
N VAL A 4 0.83 32.84 29.00
CA VAL A 4 0.76 31.80 27.98
C VAL A 4 1.55 30.59 28.48
N TYR A 5 0.91 29.43 28.53
CA TYR A 5 1.56 28.17 28.85
C TYR A 5 1.68 27.36 27.56
N SER A 6 2.90 26.98 27.19
CA SER A 6 3.14 26.10 26.03
C SER A 6 2.83 24.67 26.44
N ILE A 7 1.66 24.16 26.03
CA ILE A 7 1.35 22.74 26.09
C ILE A 7 1.77 22.14 24.76
N HIS A 8 2.84 21.35 24.76
CA HIS A 8 3.26 20.64 23.57
C HIS A 8 2.24 19.53 23.26
N CYS A 9 1.67 19.56 22.06
CA CYS A 9 0.75 18.52 21.60
C CYS A 9 1.51 17.18 21.48
N LEU A 10 0.88 16.08 21.90
CA LEU A 10 1.44 14.73 21.76
C LEU A 10 1.46 14.24 20.30
N ALA A 11 0.62 14.81 19.42
CA ALA A 11 0.50 14.36 18.04
C ALA A 11 1.81 14.57 17.22
N PRO A 12 2.47 15.75 17.26
CA PRO A 12 3.80 15.91 16.69
C PRO A 12 4.87 14.95 17.26
N CYS A 13 4.84 14.68 18.57
CA CYS A 13 5.77 13.73 19.20
C CYS A 13 5.56 12.31 18.69
N LEU A 14 4.30 11.87 18.59
CA LEU A 14 3.95 10.57 18.03
C LEU A 14 4.37 10.46 16.55
N GLN A 15 4.19 11.52 15.77
CA GLN A 15 4.62 11.57 14.38
C GLN A 15 6.14 11.35 14.26
N LEU A 16 6.95 12.06 15.05
CA LEU A 16 8.40 11.93 15.04
C LEU A 16 8.85 10.54 15.48
N ALA A 17 8.26 10.00 16.55
CA ALA A 17 8.57 8.66 17.04
C ALA A 17 8.30 7.57 16.00
N VAL A 18 7.16 7.66 15.29
CA VAL A 18 6.84 6.74 14.18
C VAL A 18 7.81 6.91 13.01
N GLN A 19 8.17 8.16 12.66
CA GLN A 19 9.14 8.43 11.61
C GLN A 19 10.51 7.82 11.92
N ASP A 20 10.98 7.94 13.15
CA ASP A 20 12.27 7.39 13.55
C ASP A 20 12.23 5.86 13.59
N ALA A 21 11.16 5.26 14.10
CA ALA A 21 10.98 3.80 14.04
C ALA A 21 10.99 3.26 12.60
N LEU A 22 10.34 3.96 11.65
CA LEU A 22 10.32 3.56 10.24
C LEU A 22 11.68 3.68 9.53
N LYS A 23 12.62 4.50 10.05
CA LYS A 23 13.99 4.58 9.52
C LYS A 23 14.82 3.36 9.91
N GLU A 24 14.58 2.82 11.10
CA GLU A 24 15.32 1.68 11.66
C GLU A 24 14.83 0.33 11.10
N VAL A 25 13.54 0.23 10.74
CA VAL A 25 12.98 -1.01 10.17
C VAL A 25 13.34 -1.14 8.69
N ALA A 26 14.26 -2.05 8.40
CA ALA A 26 14.61 -2.42 7.03
C ALA A 26 13.37 -2.92 6.27
N GLY A 27 13.14 -2.40 5.06
CA GLY A 27 12.01 -2.78 4.20
C GLY A 27 10.80 -1.85 4.23
N CYS A 28 10.64 -0.99 5.25
CA CYS A 28 9.57 0.01 5.27
C CYS A 28 9.63 0.95 4.05
N LYS A 29 10.84 1.37 3.65
CA LYS A 29 11.06 2.18 2.44
C LYS A 29 10.62 1.46 1.15
N HIS A 30 10.83 0.15 1.05
CA HIS A 30 10.39 -0.63 -0.11
C HIS A 30 8.86 -0.69 -0.17
N PHE A 31 8.22 -0.85 0.99
CA PHE A 31 6.77 -0.87 1.11
C PHE A 31 6.13 0.50 0.81
N GLU A 32 6.71 1.59 1.30
CA GLU A 32 6.30 2.95 0.96
C GLU A 32 6.37 3.21 -0.55
N PHE A 33 7.48 2.82 -1.18
CA PHE A 33 7.65 2.95 -2.62
C PHE A 33 6.66 2.08 -3.41
N PHE A 34 6.35 0.89 -2.91
CA PHE A 34 5.33 0.02 -3.49
C PHE A 34 3.94 0.68 -3.41
N ILE A 35 3.55 1.22 -2.26
CA ILE A 35 2.28 1.94 -2.12
C ILE A 35 2.22 3.17 -3.01
N ALA A 36 3.32 3.93 -3.14
CA ALA A 36 3.39 5.07 -4.06
C ALA A 36 3.20 4.65 -5.53
N LYS A 37 3.72 3.48 -5.93
CA LYS A 37 3.46 2.89 -7.26
C LYS A 37 1.99 2.49 -7.44
N LEU A 38 1.38 1.87 -6.43
CA LEU A 38 -0.06 1.53 -6.48
C LEU A 38 -0.92 2.78 -6.61
N TYR A 39 -0.63 3.80 -5.79
CA TYR A 39 -1.29 5.09 -5.85
C TYR A 39 -1.21 5.66 -7.27
N SER A 40 0.00 5.75 -7.83
CA SER A 40 0.20 6.27 -9.19
C SER A 40 -0.56 5.46 -10.25
N LEU A 41 -0.57 4.13 -10.14
CA LEU A 41 -1.21 3.25 -11.11
C LEU A 41 -2.74 3.43 -11.20
N TYR A 42 -3.39 3.63 -10.05
CA TYR A 42 -4.85 3.67 -9.95
C TYR A 42 -5.41 5.08 -9.82
N HIS A 43 -4.68 6.01 -9.22
CA HIS A 43 -5.08 7.42 -9.14
C HIS A 43 -4.98 8.11 -10.50
N GLN A 44 -3.92 7.82 -11.28
CA GLN A 44 -3.71 8.47 -12.58
C GLN A 44 -4.55 7.85 -13.70
N SER A 45 -5.18 6.69 -13.50
CA SER A 45 -5.95 5.99 -14.53
C SER A 45 -7.27 5.46 -14.00
N THR A 46 -8.35 6.15 -14.37
CA THR A 46 -9.73 5.73 -14.10
C THR A 46 -10.05 4.36 -14.72
N LYS A 47 -9.42 4.02 -15.86
CA LYS A 47 -9.52 2.69 -16.49
C LYS A 47 -8.94 1.62 -15.57
N ASN A 48 -7.74 1.80 -15.04
CA ASN A 48 -7.11 0.82 -14.15
C ASN A 48 -7.90 0.68 -12.84
N ALA A 49 -8.36 1.79 -12.26
CA ALA A 49 -9.21 1.77 -11.06
C ALA A 49 -10.51 0.98 -11.31
N ARG A 50 -11.15 1.15 -12.47
CA ARG A 50 -12.35 0.37 -12.85
C ARG A 50 -12.02 -1.11 -13.03
N MET A 51 -10.91 -1.45 -13.67
CA MET A 51 -10.52 -2.86 -13.86
C MET A 51 -10.17 -3.54 -12.54
N LEU A 52 -9.59 -2.81 -11.59
CA LEU A 52 -9.33 -3.32 -10.25
C LEU A 52 -10.63 -3.61 -9.50
N LYS A 53 -11.62 -2.72 -9.58
CA LYS A 53 -12.97 -2.99 -9.03
C LYS A 53 -13.62 -4.23 -9.65
N LYS A 54 -13.45 -4.44 -10.96
CA LYS A 54 -13.96 -5.65 -11.64
C LYS A 54 -13.23 -6.91 -11.21
N ALA A 55 -11.96 -6.81 -10.82
CA ALA A 55 -11.17 -7.93 -10.34
C ALA A 55 -11.48 -8.28 -8.87
N ALA A 56 -12.16 -7.40 -8.14
CA ALA A 56 -12.61 -7.65 -6.78
C ALA A 56 -13.84 -8.57 -6.80
N ALA A 57 -13.78 -9.67 -6.04
CA ALA A 57 -14.93 -10.56 -5.86
C ALA A 57 -16.05 -9.88 -5.04
N ASP A 58 -15.69 -8.99 -4.13
CA ASP A 58 -16.62 -8.15 -3.38
C ASP A 58 -16.65 -6.73 -4.00
N PRO A 59 -17.77 -6.29 -4.61
CA PRO A 59 -17.93 -4.93 -5.12
C PRO A 59 -17.89 -3.85 -4.03
N ASN A 60 -18.01 -4.22 -2.75
CA ASN A 60 -17.83 -3.34 -1.58
C ASN A 60 -16.39 -3.33 -1.04
N ALA A 61 -15.46 -4.06 -1.66
CA ALA A 61 -14.04 -3.94 -1.34
C ALA A 61 -13.63 -2.47 -1.49
N GLN A 62 -13.31 -1.82 -0.36
CA GLN A 62 -12.89 -0.42 -0.30
C GLN A 62 -11.46 -0.24 -0.84
N ILE A 63 -11.19 -0.77 -2.03
CA ILE A 63 -9.96 -0.52 -2.80
C ILE A 63 -9.85 0.99 -3.16
N LEU A 64 -10.92 1.74 -2.90
CA LEU A 64 -11.18 3.10 -3.32
C LEU A 64 -10.42 4.21 -2.58
N LYS A 65 -9.57 3.91 -1.60
CA LYS A 65 -8.71 4.93 -1.00
C LYS A 65 -7.34 4.36 -0.66
N ILE A 66 -6.65 3.77 -1.65
CA ILE A 66 -5.19 3.82 -1.58
C ILE A 66 -4.84 5.31 -1.62
N GLY A 67 -4.65 5.91 -0.45
CA GLY A 67 -4.14 7.26 -0.32
C GLY A 67 -2.68 7.28 -0.70
N GLN A 68 -2.19 8.43 -1.14
CA GLN A 68 -0.74 8.62 -1.10
C GLN A 68 -0.34 8.55 0.37
N ILE A 69 0.71 7.79 0.69
CA ILE A 69 1.41 7.98 1.97
C ILE A 69 2.13 9.32 1.85
N SER A 70 1.38 10.41 2.04
CA SER A 70 1.94 11.76 2.12
C SER A 70 2.78 11.81 3.38
N ASN A 71 4.05 12.19 3.25
CA ASN A 71 5.06 12.41 4.31
C ASN A 71 4.46 12.60 5.71
N ILE A 72 4.07 11.47 6.34
CA ILE A 72 3.75 11.12 7.73
C ILE A 72 3.06 12.22 8.59
N ARG A 73 2.40 13.21 8.00
CA ARG A 73 1.73 14.31 8.73
C ARG A 73 0.45 13.86 9.45
N TRP A 74 -0.02 12.65 9.16
CA TRP A 74 -1.15 11.98 9.78
C TRP A 74 -0.89 10.48 9.87
N VAL A 75 -0.34 10.02 11.01
CA VAL A 75 -0.04 8.60 11.27
C VAL A 75 -1.26 7.71 10.99
N ALA A 76 -2.47 8.17 11.34
CA ALA A 76 -3.71 7.47 11.07
C ALA A 76 -4.01 7.28 9.56
N SER A 77 -3.65 8.25 8.72
CA SER A 77 -3.84 8.16 7.26
C SER A 77 -2.91 7.12 6.64
N GLY A 78 -1.64 7.11 7.06
CA GLY A 78 -0.67 6.09 6.69
C GLY A 78 -1.16 4.71 7.09
N PHE A 79 -1.52 4.53 8.36
CA PHE A 79 -2.06 3.28 8.88
C PHE A 79 -3.27 2.77 8.08
N ASN A 80 -4.25 3.63 7.80
CA ASN A 80 -5.43 3.25 7.03
C ASN A 80 -5.08 2.84 5.59
N THR A 81 -4.09 3.51 4.96
CA THR A 81 -3.62 3.16 3.62
C THR A 81 -2.95 1.78 3.61
N VAL A 82 -2.04 1.53 4.57
CA VAL A 82 -1.39 0.23 4.74
C VAL A 82 -2.42 -0.88 4.97
N LYS A 83 -3.38 -0.64 5.87
CA LYS A 83 -4.47 -1.57 6.19
C LYS A 83 -5.37 -1.87 4.98
N ALA A 84 -5.65 -0.89 4.14
CA ALA A 84 -6.42 -1.09 2.91
C ALA A 84 -5.65 -1.94 1.90
N VAL A 85 -4.38 -1.60 1.62
CA VAL A 85 -3.51 -2.38 0.72
C VAL A 85 -3.36 -3.82 1.22
N TRP A 86 -3.26 -4.01 2.53
CA TRP A 86 -3.21 -5.32 3.17
C TRP A 86 -4.48 -6.14 2.92
N LYS A 87 -5.66 -5.55 3.18
CA LYS A 87 -6.96 -6.20 2.95
C LYS A 87 -7.16 -6.58 1.48
N ASP A 88 -6.73 -5.72 0.58
CA ASP A 88 -6.95 -5.88 -0.87
C ASP A 88 -5.80 -6.62 -1.58
N LEU A 89 -4.82 -7.14 -0.83
CA LEU A 89 -3.66 -7.84 -1.36
C LEU A 89 -4.02 -9.01 -2.31
N PRO A 90 -5.00 -9.87 -1.99
CA PRO A 90 -5.40 -10.97 -2.88
C PRO A 90 -5.98 -10.45 -4.21
N VAL A 91 -6.77 -9.38 -4.15
CA VAL A 91 -7.39 -8.76 -5.33
C VAL A 91 -6.33 -8.09 -6.20
N LEU A 92 -5.36 -7.40 -5.59
CA LEU A 92 -4.22 -6.81 -6.28
C LEU A 92 -3.37 -7.89 -6.97
N ALA A 93 -3.06 -8.99 -6.28
CA ALA A 93 -2.30 -10.10 -6.84
C ALA A 93 -3.01 -10.73 -8.05
N HIS A 94 -4.32 -10.97 -7.94
CA HIS A 94 -5.15 -11.47 -9.02
C HIS A 94 -5.16 -10.49 -10.21
N HIS A 95 -5.43 -9.20 -9.95
CA HIS A 95 -5.44 -8.18 -11.00
C HIS A 95 -4.10 -8.10 -11.75
N PHE A 96 -2.97 -8.11 -11.04
CA PHE A 96 -1.65 -8.06 -11.67
C PHE A 96 -1.34 -9.30 -12.50
N LYS A 97 -1.76 -10.49 -12.04
CA LYS A 97 -1.63 -11.73 -12.80
C LYS A 97 -2.41 -11.62 -14.11
N THR A 98 -3.71 -11.37 -14.04
CA THR A 98 -4.58 -11.25 -15.22
C THR A 98 -4.05 -10.18 -16.18
N ALA A 99 -3.68 -9.01 -15.66
CA ALA A 99 -3.13 -7.92 -16.45
C ALA A 99 -1.79 -8.22 -17.13
N SER A 100 -0.96 -9.09 -16.53
CA SER A 100 0.33 -9.50 -17.11
C SER A 100 0.18 -10.57 -18.20
N GLU A 101 -0.90 -11.36 -18.15
CA GLU A 101 -1.18 -12.46 -19.07
C GLU A 101 -2.16 -12.06 -20.18
N ASP A 102 -2.82 -10.91 -20.06
CA ASP A 102 -3.79 -10.35 -21.02
C ASP A 102 -3.15 -10.00 -22.38
N ALA A 103 -3.37 -10.85 -23.38
CA ALA A 103 -2.82 -10.70 -24.73
C ALA A 103 -3.34 -9.46 -25.48
N SER A 104 -4.45 -8.86 -25.03
CA SER A 104 -4.97 -7.62 -25.62
C SER A 104 -4.15 -6.37 -25.26
N ARG A 105 -3.24 -6.50 -24.28
CA ARG A 105 -2.36 -5.41 -23.83
C ARG A 105 -1.02 -5.42 -24.53
N SER A 106 -0.41 -4.24 -24.62
CA SER A 106 0.94 -4.10 -25.15
C SER A 106 1.95 -4.92 -24.33
N ALA A 107 3.04 -5.37 -24.98
CA ALA A 107 4.12 -6.08 -24.29
C ALA A 107 4.70 -5.25 -23.13
N THR A 108 4.81 -3.92 -23.32
CA THR A 108 5.27 -2.98 -22.30
C THR A 108 4.37 -2.94 -21.07
N GLU A 109 3.04 -2.89 -21.26
CA GLU A 109 2.08 -2.93 -20.16
C GLU A 109 2.13 -4.27 -19.43
N ARG A 110 2.13 -5.39 -20.15
CA ARG A 110 2.25 -6.73 -19.55
C ARG A 110 3.51 -6.85 -18.69
N GLN A 111 4.64 -6.36 -19.20
CA GLN A 111 5.90 -6.36 -18.47
C GLN A 111 5.85 -5.45 -17.22
N LYS A 112 5.16 -4.30 -17.28
CA LYS A 112 4.92 -3.44 -16.11
C LYS A 112 4.17 -4.20 -15.01
N TYR A 113 3.05 -4.84 -15.35
CA TYR A 113 2.26 -5.62 -14.38
C TYR A 113 3.02 -6.83 -13.84
N LYS A 114 3.83 -7.49 -14.68
CA LYS A 114 4.73 -8.60 -14.26
C LYS A 114 5.75 -8.13 -13.22
N LYS A 115 6.39 -6.98 -13.43
CA LYS A 115 7.34 -6.39 -12.46
C LYS A 115 6.65 -6.01 -11.14
N ILE A 116 5.43 -5.47 -11.19
CA ILE A 116 4.67 -5.13 -9.98
C ILE A 116 4.31 -6.39 -9.20
N LYS A 117 3.87 -7.46 -9.89
CA LYS A 117 3.61 -8.77 -9.30
C LYS A 117 4.86 -9.36 -8.63
N GLN A 118 6.02 -9.28 -9.30
CA GLN A 118 7.30 -9.73 -8.71
C GLN A 118 7.69 -8.93 -7.46
N SER A 119 7.41 -7.63 -7.44
CA SER A 119 7.61 -6.79 -6.25
C SER A 119 6.71 -7.24 -5.09
N LEU A 120 5.45 -7.61 -5.38
CA LEU A 120 4.49 -8.14 -4.41
C LEU A 120 4.92 -9.49 -3.82
N SER A 121 5.47 -10.36 -4.67
CA SER A 121 5.88 -11.73 -4.32
C SER A 121 7.35 -11.85 -3.91
N SER A 122 8.07 -10.73 -3.77
CA SER A 122 9.45 -10.77 -3.27
C SER A 122 9.43 -11.32 -1.84
N LEU A 123 10.30 -12.29 -1.55
CA LEU A 123 10.42 -12.93 -0.22
C LEU A 123 10.50 -11.88 0.89
N LEU A 124 11.21 -10.77 0.68
CA LEU A 124 11.26 -9.65 1.62
C LEU A 124 9.89 -8.99 1.91
N PHE A 125 8.97 -8.91 0.96
CA PHE A 125 7.63 -8.35 1.22
C PHE A 125 6.80 -9.29 2.09
N VAL A 126 6.87 -10.60 1.81
CA VAL A 126 6.11 -11.65 2.52
C VAL A 126 6.73 -11.97 3.88
N ASP A 127 8.05 -12.06 3.99
CA ASP A 127 8.75 -12.38 5.24
C ASP A 127 8.75 -11.21 6.22
N LEU A 128 8.82 -9.95 5.75
CA LEU A 128 8.83 -8.76 6.63
C LEU A 128 7.43 -8.26 7.01
N ASN A 129 6.40 -8.54 6.19
CA ASN A 129 5.06 -8.00 6.43
C ASN A 129 3.99 -9.08 6.55
N GLY A 130 4.28 -10.34 6.17
CA GLY A 130 3.39 -11.49 6.30
C GLY A 130 2.91 -11.71 7.74
N PRO A 131 1.68 -12.21 7.96
CA PRO A 131 1.33 -12.73 9.27
C PRO A 131 2.27 -13.90 9.61
N PRO A 132 2.56 -14.17 10.89
CA PRO A 132 3.32 -15.36 11.27
C PRO A 132 2.72 -16.58 10.58
N LEU A 133 3.54 -17.33 9.86
CA LEU A 133 3.13 -18.47 9.02
C LEU A 133 2.32 -19.53 9.81
N GLU A 134 2.42 -19.51 11.14
CA GLU A 134 1.64 -20.32 12.08
C GLU A 134 0.12 -20.11 12.00
N ARG A 135 -0.37 -18.96 11.51
CA ARG A 135 -1.82 -18.71 11.35
C ARG A 135 -2.45 -19.32 10.09
N PHE A 136 -1.65 -19.96 9.23
CA PHE A 136 -2.11 -20.52 7.95
C PHE A 136 -1.68 -21.98 7.75
N ASN A 137 -1.53 -22.75 8.84
CA ASN A 137 -1.49 -24.20 8.74
C ASN A 137 -2.94 -24.72 8.87
N PRO A 138 -3.48 -25.44 7.86
CA PRO A 138 -4.86 -25.97 7.90
C PRO A 138 -5.09 -26.99 9.02
#